data_AF-A0A3B1AH35-F1
#
_entry.id   AF-A0A3B1AH35-F1
#
_cell.length_a   1.000
_cell.length_b   1.000
_cell.length_c   1.000
_cell.angle_alpha   90.00
_cell.angle_beta   90.00
_cell.angle_gamma   90.00
#
_symmetry.space_group_name_H-M   'P 1'
#
loop_
_entity.id
_entity.type
_entity.pdbx_description
1 polymer ?
#
loop_
_entity_poly.entity_id
_entity_poly.type
_entity_poly.pdbx_seq_one_letter_code
_entity_poly.pdbx_strand_id
1 'polypeptide(L)'
;MAYGGYGGWSKYVPVAKRRAKAVKAMQKLSKKGRKIEPIKTEGRKIARTFWGEAWCDHLEKFSDYANRLPRGRTYVRNGSVCHLAISKGKIEAIVSGSELYNINIDITPLPAKKWKKVRD
;
A
#
# COMPACT_ATOMS: atom_id res chain seq x y z
N MET A 1 25.72 -13.84 25.36
CA MET A 1 25.12 -12.49 25.35
C MET A 1 26.02 -11.60 24.51
N ALA A 2 25.52 -11.02 23.43
CA ALA A 2 26.27 -10.09 22.60
C ALA A 2 25.43 -8.83 22.38
N TYR A 3 26.02 -7.71 22.76
CA TYR A 3 25.44 -6.40 22.97
C TYR A 3 24.75 -5.83 21.73
N GLY A 4 23.60 -5.18 21.95
CA GLY A 4 22.87 -4.44 20.93
C GLY A 4 23.63 -3.20 20.45
N GLY A 5 23.68 -3.01 19.14
CA GLY A 5 24.20 -1.81 18.49
C GLY A 5 23.10 -1.04 17.78
N TYR A 6 22.70 0.10 18.35
CA TYR A 6 21.89 1.12 17.68
C TYR A 6 22.73 1.85 16.61
N GLY A 7 22.14 2.18 15.45
CA GLY A 7 22.52 3.40 14.71
C GLY A 7 22.99 3.31 13.24
N GLY A 8 23.04 2.13 12.60
CA GLY A 8 23.41 2.05 11.18
C GLY A 8 22.23 2.28 10.24
N TRP A 9 22.31 3.25 9.31
CA TRP A 9 21.37 3.34 8.19
C TRP A 9 21.38 2.00 7.43
N SER A 10 20.22 1.41 7.24
CA SER A 10 20.10 0.16 6.48
C SER A 10 20.67 0.34 5.07
N LYS A 11 21.53 -0.58 4.62
CA LYS A 11 22.11 -0.54 3.27
C LYS A 11 21.00 -0.45 2.23
N TYR A 12 21.22 0.38 1.21
CA TYR A 12 20.28 0.50 0.10
C TYR A 12 19.98 -0.87 -0.52
N VAL A 13 18.70 -1.19 -0.66
CA VAL A 13 18.22 -2.42 -1.32
C VAL A 13 17.71 -2.05 -2.71
N PRO A 14 18.37 -2.55 -3.79
CA PRO A 14 17.93 -2.30 -5.16
C PRO A 14 16.49 -2.71 -5.42
N VAL A 15 15.79 -1.95 -6.27
CA VAL A 15 14.38 -2.19 -6.63
C VAL A 15 14.16 -3.60 -7.19
N ALA A 16 15.09 -4.11 -8.02
CA ALA A 16 15.01 -5.46 -8.56
C ALA A 16 14.95 -6.53 -7.45
N LYS A 17 15.76 -6.37 -6.38
CA LYS A 17 15.75 -7.26 -5.22
C LYS A 17 14.44 -7.15 -4.43
N ARG A 18 13.88 -5.96 -4.30
CA ARG A 18 12.55 -5.74 -3.67
C ARG A 18 11.45 -6.46 -4.44
N ARG A 19 11.41 -6.30 -5.76
CA ARG A 19 10.46 -6.99 -6.65
C ARG A 19 10.59 -8.50 -6.54
N ALA A 20 11.81 -9.03 -6.58
CA ALA A 20 12.05 -10.48 -6.42
C ALA A 20 11.56 -11.00 -5.06
N LYS A 21 11.79 -10.26 -3.97
CA LYS A 21 11.27 -10.59 -2.63
C LYS A 21 9.75 -10.60 -2.61
N ALA A 22 9.10 -9.59 -3.19
CA ALA A 22 7.65 -9.51 -3.30
C ALA A 22 7.06 -10.68 -4.11
N VAL A 23 7.65 -11.00 -5.27
CA VAL A 23 7.23 -12.15 -6.09
C VAL A 23 7.32 -13.46 -5.31
N LYS A 24 8.44 -13.71 -4.62
CA LYS A 24 8.59 -14.89 -3.76
C LYS A 24 7.55 -14.93 -2.65
N ALA A 25 7.25 -13.78 -2.02
CA ALA A 25 6.23 -13.68 -0.98
C ALA A 25 4.83 -14.00 -1.53
N MET A 26 4.47 -13.42 -2.67
CA MET A 26 3.20 -13.70 -3.36
C MET A 26 3.07 -15.18 -3.69
N GLN A 27 4.09 -15.79 -4.31
CA GLN A 27 4.09 -17.23 -4.63
C GLN A 27 3.91 -18.11 -3.39
N LYS A 28 4.59 -17.79 -2.28
CA LYS A 28 4.44 -18.51 -1.02
C LYS A 28 3.03 -18.41 -0.46
N LEU A 29 2.40 -17.23 -0.56
CA LEU A 29 1.03 -17.02 -0.11
C LEU A 29 0.00 -17.72 -1.01
N SER A 30 0.19 -17.67 -2.32
CA SER A 30 -0.66 -18.38 -3.29
C SER A 30 -0.59 -19.90 -3.08
N LYS A 31 0.60 -20.45 -2.83
CA LYS A 31 0.77 -21.88 -2.48
C LYS A 31 0.05 -22.29 -1.20
N LYS A 32 -0.19 -21.35 -0.28
CA LYS A 32 -0.98 -21.57 0.95
C LYS A 32 -2.50 -21.41 0.73
N GLY A 33 -2.96 -21.34 -0.52
CA GLY A 33 -4.37 -21.20 -0.86
C GLY A 33 -4.92 -19.78 -0.74
N ARG A 34 -4.08 -18.76 -0.52
CA ARG A 34 -4.55 -17.37 -0.41
C ARG A 34 -4.70 -16.76 -1.80
N LYS A 35 -5.87 -16.17 -2.09
CA LYS A 35 -6.09 -15.33 -3.27
C LYS A 35 -5.28 -14.05 -3.12
N ILE A 36 -4.31 -13.84 -4.01
CA ILE A 36 -3.46 -12.65 -4.00
C ILE A 36 -3.88 -11.75 -5.16
N GLU A 37 -4.19 -10.50 -4.83
CA GLU A 37 -4.57 -9.44 -5.76
C GLU A 37 -3.42 -8.42 -5.85
N PRO A 38 -2.43 -8.64 -6.73
CA PRO A 38 -1.26 -7.78 -6.84
C PRO A 38 -1.62 -6.47 -7.56
N ILE A 39 -1.04 -5.36 -7.12
CA ILE A 39 -1.17 -4.07 -7.81
C ILE A 39 -0.03 -3.86 -8.80
N LYS A 40 -0.38 -3.56 -10.06
CA LYS A 40 0.58 -3.14 -11.09
C LYS A 40 0.27 -1.70 -11.46
N THR A 41 1.22 -0.81 -11.24
CA THR A 41 1.13 0.56 -11.76
C THR A 41 1.86 0.65 -13.08
N GLU A 42 1.16 1.11 -14.10
CA GLU A 42 1.72 1.39 -15.42
C GLU A 42 2.07 2.88 -15.55
N GLY A 43 3.30 3.16 -15.94
CA GLY A 43 3.78 4.53 -16.12
C GLY A 43 4.00 5.27 -14.80
N ARG A 44 3.89 6.60 -14.84
CA ARG A 44 4.23 7.47 -13.71
C ARG A 44 3.04 7.75 -12.78
N LYS A 45 1.82 7.78 -13.29
CA LYS A 45 0.62 8.15 -12.53
C LYS A 45 0.05 6.97 -11.72
N ILE A 46 -0.44 7.24 -10.50
CA ILE A 46 -1.15 6.23 -9.67
C ILE A 46 -2.63 6.17 -10.05
N ALA A 47 -3.26 7.33 -10.22
CA ALA A 47 -4.63 7.47 -10.71
C ALA A 47 -4.62 8.11 -12.10
N ARG A 48 -5.61 7.76 -12.92
CA ARG A 48 -5.80 8.33 -14.27
C ARG A 48 -7.19 8.94 -14.47
N THR A 49 -8.10 8.72 -13.52
CA THR A 49 -9.44 9.27 -13.56
C THR A 49 -9.44 10.63 -12.88
N PHE A 50 -10.32 11.53 -13.33
CA PHE A 50 -10.49 12.85 -12.73
C PHE A 50 -10.64 12.76 -11.20
N TRP A 51 -11.58 11.93 -10.73
CA TRP A 51 -11.81 11.72 -9.30
C TRP A 51 -10.61 11.15 -8.56
N GLY A 52 -9.88 10.22 -9.17
CA GLY A 52 -8.70 9.63 -8.54
C GLY A 52 -7.54 10.62 -8.43
N GLU A 53 -7.32 11.45 -9.46
CA GLU A 53 -6.31 12.51 -9.44
C GLU A 53 -6.67 13.58 -8.40
N ALA A 54 -7.90 14.10 -8.42
CA ALA A 54 -8.38 15.10 -7.46
C ALA A 54 -8.31 14.60 -6.00
N TRP A 55 -8.61 13.32 -5.77
CA TRP A 55 -8.46 12.70 -4.46
C TRP A 55 -7.01 12.62 -3.99
N CYS A 56 -6.09 12.18 -4.86
CA CYS A 56 -4.66 12.18 -4.54
C CYS A 56 -4.14 13.59 -4.24
N ASP A 57 -4.50 14.57 -5.06
CA ASP A 57 -4.09 15.96 -4.88
C ASP A 57 -4.63 16.55 -3.57
N HIS A 58 -5.87 16.21 -3.20
CA HIS A 58 -6.43 16.61 -1.91
C HIS A 58 -5.69 15.98 -0.74
N LEU A 59 -5.39 14.67 -0.81
CA LEU A 59 -4.63 13.98 0.24
C LEU A 59 -3.22 14.55 0.44
N GLU A 60 -2.57 14.97 -0.64
CA GLU A 60 -1.22 15.56 -0.59
C GLU A 60 -1.16 16.93 0.10
N LYS A 61 -2.29 17.61 0.28
CA LYS A 61 -2.36 18.90 0.99
C LYS A 61 -2.31 18.76 2.53
N PHE A 62 -2.50 17.56 3.08
CA PHE A 62 -2.48 17.35 4.53
C PHE A 62 -1.06 17.03 5.01
N SER A 63 -0.50 17.93 5.84
CA SER A 63 0.91 17.92 6.30
C SER A 63 1.33 16.63 7.00
N ASP A 64 0.40 15.99 7.72
CA ASP A 64 0.67 14.77 8.51
C ASP A 64 1.11 13.57 7.66
N TYR A 65 0.92 13.64 6.34
CA TYR A 65 1.26 12.56 5.43
C TYR A 65 2.46 12.84 4.52
N ALA A 66 3.19 13.94 4.72
CA ALA A 66 4.33 14.34 3.88
C ALA A 66 5.39 13.23 3.73
N ASN A 67 5.63 12.42 4.77
CA ASN A 67 6.55 11.26 4.69
C ASN A 67 5.85 9.94 4.34
N ARG A 68 4.53 9.87 4.48
CA ARG A 68 3.75 8.63 4.30
C ARG A 68 3.31 8.44 2.86
N LEU A 69 2.80 9.49 2.19
CA LEU A 69 2.36 9.39 0.78
C LEU A 69 3.51 9.12 -0.19
N PRO A 70 4.68 9.82 -0.10
CA PRO A 70 5.80 9.51 -0.99
C PRO A 70 6.35 8.10 -0.79
N ARG A 71 6.36 7.61 0.47
CA ARG A 71 6.79 6.24 0.78
C ARG A 71 5.81 5.20 0.25
N GLY A 72 4.50 5.41 0.43
CA GLY A 72 3.47 4.55 -0.13
C GLY A 72 3.55 4.46 -1.65
N ARG A 73 3.67 5.61 -2.32
CA ARG A 73 3.90 5.70 -3.78
C ARG A 73 5.15 4.93 -4.23
N THR A 74 6.23 5.03 -3.46
CA THR A 74 7.47 4.27 -3.73
C THR A 74 7.25 2.77 -3.61
N TYR A 75 6.53 2.33 -2.57
CA TYR A 75 6.25 0.91 -2.32
C TYR A 75 5.37 0.29 -3.39
N VAL A 76 4.38 1.03 -3.88
CA VAL A 76 3.55 0.58 -5.01
C VAL A 76 4.41 0.45 -6.27
N ARG A 77 5.18 1.49 -6.63
CA ARG A 77 6.00 1.50 -7.87
C ARG A 77 7.14 0.47 -7.88
N ASN A 78 7.74 0.22 -6.73
CA ASN A 78 8.84 -0.75 -6.60
C ASN A 78 8.34 -2.18 -6.38
N GLY A 79 7.02 -2.43 -6.40
CA GLY A 79 6.42 -3.75 -6.26
C GLY A 79 6.42 -4.30 -4.83
N SER A 80 6.61 -3.46 -3.80
CA SER A 80 6.56 -3.89 -2.40
C SER A 80 5.13 -4.19 -1.93
N VAL A 81 4.09 -3.61 -2.54
CA VAL A 81 2.70 -3.96 -2.24
C VAL A 81 2.35 -5.27 -2.98
N CYS A 82 2.36 -6.37 -2.24
CA CYS A 82 2.16 -7.72 -2.77
C CYS A 82 0.68 -8.08 -2.96
N HIS A 83 -0.19 -7.50 -2.14
CA HIS A 83 -1.63 -7.70 -2.18
C HIS A 83 -2.32 -6.40 -1.81
N LEU A 84 -3.39 -6.06 -2.53
CA LEU A 84 -4.34 -5.02 -2.16
C LEU A 84 -5.73 -5.47 -2.59
N ALA A 85 -6.57 -5.85 -1.62
CA ALA A 85 -7.99 -6.12 -1.83
C ALA A 85 -8.82 -5.03 -1.19
N ILE A 86 -9.85 -4.58 -1.92
CA ILE A 86 -10.79 -3.57 -1.47
C ILE A 86 -12.18 -4.20 -1.50
N SER A 87 -12.84 -4.18 -0.36
CA SER A 87 -14.22 -4.63 -0.20
C SER A 87 -15.02 -3.57 0.57
N LYS A 88 -16.34 -3.76 0.67
CA LYS A 88 -17.21 -2.78 1.33
C LYS A 88 -16.78 -2.60 2.80
N GLY A 89 -16.32 -1.40 3.13
CA GLY A 89 -15.92 -1.04 4.48
C GLY A 89 -14.58 -1.63 4.93
N LYS A 90 -13.81 -2.27 4.04
CA LYS A 90 -12.53 -2.89 4.43
C LYS A 90 -11.52 -2.89 3.29
N ILE A 91 -10.28 -2.52 3.63
CA ILE A 91 -9.12 -2.63 2.74
C ILE A 91 -8.11 -3.55 3.41
N GLU A 92 -7.66 -4.57 2.69
CA GLU A 92 -6.64 -5.52 3.13
C GLU A 92 -5.43 -5.42 2.21
N ALA A 93 -4.24 -5.35 2.78
CA ALA A 93 -3.00 -5.34 2.01
C ALA A 93 -1.92 -6.19 2.66
N ILE A 94 -1.03 -6.71 1.82
CA ILE A 94 0.21 -7.37 2.26
C ILE A 94 1.37 -6.63 1.63
N VAL A 95 2.31 -6.17 2.44
CA VAL A 95 3.41 -5.31 2.02
C VAL A 95 4.76 -5.91 2.41
N SER A 96 5.67 -5.96 1.46
CA SER A 96 7.06 -6.41 1.60
C SER A 96 7.97 -5.21 1.86
N GLY A 97 8.04 -4.78 3.13
CA GLY A 97 9.02 -3.80 3.60
C GLY A 97 10.34 -4.45 4.00
N SER A 98 10.90 -4.00 5.13
CA SER A 98 11.98 -4.72 5.82
C SER A 98 11.57 -6.17 6.08
N GLU A 99 10.32 -6.36 6.48
CA GLU A 99 9.63 -7.63 6.63
C GLU A 99 8.30 -7.63 5.87
N LEU A 100 7.66 -8.80 5.80
CA LEU A 100 6.33 -8.94 5.22
C LEU A 100 5.30 -8.66 6.31
N TYR A 101 4.41 -7.69 6.10
CA TYR A 101 3.39 -7.33 7.08
C TYR A 101 2.02 -7.13 6.43
N ASN A 102 0.97 -7.32 7.24
CA ASN A 102 -0.41 -7.15 6.82
C ASN A 102 -0.91 -5.77 7.26
N ILE A 103 -1.73 -5.15 6.43
CA ILE A 103 -2.45 -3.91 6.74
C ILE A 103 -3.93 -4.22 6.58
N ASN A 104 -4.71 -3.88 7.59
CA ASN A 104 -6.17 -3.87 7.54
C ASN A 104 -6.64 -2.46 7.87
N ILE A 105 -7.49 -1.90 7.01
CA ILE A 105 -8.15 -0.61 7.24
C ILE A 105 -9.64 -0.87 7.20
N ASP A 106 -10.31 -0.58 8.31
CA ASP A 106 -11.77 -0.62 8.38
C ASP A 106 -12.32 0.79 8.11
N ILE A 107 -13.30 0.88 7.22
CA ILE A 107 -13.95 2.11 6.81
C ILE A 107 -15.40 2.04 7.27
N THR A 108 -15.74 2.84 8.27
CA THR A 108 -17.12 2.97 8.74
C THR A 108 -17.97 3.64 7.67
N PRO A 109 -19.02 2.97 7.14
CA PRO A 109 -19.90 3.58 6.15
C PRO A 109 -20.65 4.77 6.75
N LEU A 110 -20.89 5.80 5.94
CA LEU A 110 -21.76 6.89 6.35
C LEU A 110 -23.20 6.38 6.57
N PRO A 111 -23.92 6.89 7.59
CA PRO A 111 -25.33 6.60 7.76
C PRO A 111 -26.12 6.91 6.49
N ALA A 112 -27.10 6.07 6.14
CA ALA A 112 -27.84 6.16 4.88
C ALA A 112 -28.43 7.56 4.61
N LYS A 113 -28.94 8.22 5.66
CA LYS A 113 -29.48 9.59 5.57
C LYS A 113 -28.42 10.63 5.18
N LYS A 114 -27.19 10.51 5.70
CA LYS A 114 -26.07 11.39 5.34
C LYS A 114 -25.56 11.07 3.93
N TRP A 115 -25.43 9.79 3.60
CA TRP A 115 -24.98 9.35 2.27
C TRP A 115 -25.89 9.87 1.16
N LYS A 116 -27.22 9.80 1.35
CA LYS A 116 -28.20 10.33 0.39
C LYS A 116 -27.97 11.81 0.08
N LYS A 117 -27.67 12.62 1.11
CA LYS A 117 -27.38 14.06 0.96
C LYS A 117 -26.08 14.38 0.21
N VAL A 118 -25.12 13.45 0.15
CA VAL A 118 -23.83 13.67 -0.54
C VAL A 118 -23.91 13.24 -2.01
N ARG A 119 -24.81 12.32 -2.33
CA ARG A 119 -24.99 11.78 -3.67
C ARG A 119 -25.93 12.61 -4.54
N ASP A 120 -26.95 13.19 -3.92
CA ASP A 120 -27.96 14.03 -4.58
C ASP A 120 -27.43 15.47 -4.73
#